data_AF-A0A972MER4-F1
#
_entry.id   AF-A0A972MER4-F1
#
_cell.length_a   1.000
_cell.length_b   1.000
_cell.length_c   1.000
_cell.angle_alpha   90.00
_cell.angle_beta   90.00
_cell.angle_gamma   90.00
#
_symmetry.space_group_name_H-M   'P 1'
#
loop_
_entity.id
_entity.type
_entity.pdbx_description
1 polymer ?
#
loop_
_entity_poly.entity_id
_entity_poly.type
_entity_poly.pdbx_seq_one_letter_code
_entity_poly.pdbx_strand_id
1 'polypeptide(L)'
;MDKNQIIGMVLIFALLIGYGMYTAPSKEEQLAMQRERDSIQNVLREQHIKDSLKRIQDSIATVQNKLVQNENDTLVVDSSKIANLEKEYGAFASAVAGKEEFVTIENEKVKIKFTT
;
A
#
# COMPACT_ATOMS: atom_id res chain seq x y z
N MET A 1 -1.35 49.69 -14.63
CA MET A 1 -0.49 48.88 -15.51
C MET A 1 -0.14 49.74 -16.71
N ASP A 2 1.15 49.94 -16.96
CA ASP A 2 1.59 50.88 -17.98
C ASP A 2 1.42 50.28 -19.38
N LYS A 3 1.12 51.12 -20.37
CA LYS A 3 0.90 50.67 -21.77
C LYS A 3 2.08 49.84 -22.29
N ASN A 4 3.29 50.18 -21.85
CA ASN A 4 4.53 49.49 -22.23
C ASN A 4 4.65 48.10 -21.58
N GLN A 5 4.14 47.93 -20.35
CA GLN A 5 4.08 46.63 -19.69
C GLN A 5 3.08 45.69 -20.39
N ILE A 6 1.94 46.24 -20.83
CA ILE A 6 0.94 45.48 -21.60
C ILE A 6 1.54 45.04 -22.95
N ILE A 7 2.22 45.95 -23.65
CA ILE A 7 2.89 45.63 -24.92
C ILE A 7 3.96 44.54 -24.75
N GLY A 8 4.77 44.61 -23.69
CA GLY A 8 5.79 43.61 -23.39
C GLY A 8 5.18 42.24 -23.12
N MET A 9 4.09 42.19 -22.35
CA MET A 9 3.39 40.94 -22.04
C MET A 9 2.80 40.29 -23.31
N VAL A 10 2.19 41.08 -24.20
CA VAL A 10 1.66 40.58 -25.48
C VAL A 10 2.78 40.02 -26.36
N LEU A 11 3.93 40.70 -26.44
CA LEU A 11 5.09 40.22 -27.21
C LEU A 11 5.65 38.90 -26.64
N ILE A 12 5.73 38.79 -25.31
CA ILE A 12 6.17 37.55 -24.66
C ILE A 12 5.21 36.40 -24.97
N PHE A 13 3.89 36.61 -24.86
CA PHE A 13 2.91 35.58 -25.21
C PHE A 13 2.98 35.18 -26.68
N ALA A 14 3.12 36.14 -27.59
CA ALA A 14 3.27 35.86 -29.02
C ALA A 14 4.53 35.03 -29.29
N LEU A 15 5.65 35.36 -28.63
CA LEU A 15 6.91 34.61 -28.77
C LEU A 15 6.79 33.19 -28.23
N LEU A 16 6.15 33.00 -27.06
CA LEU A 16 5.95 31.67 -26.46
C LEU A 16 5.09 30.77 -27.36
N ILE A 17 4.00 31.31 -27.91
CA ILE A 17 3.12 30.55 -28.81
C ILE A 17 3.86 30.19 -30.10
N GLY A 18 4.52 31.17 -30.73
CA GLY A 18 5.28 30.95 -31.97
C GLY A 18 6.42 29.94 -31.79
N TYR A 19 7.19 30.08 -30.70
CA TYR A 19 8.27 29.15 -30.36
C TYR A 19 7.74 27.75 -30.02
N GLY A 20 6.65 27.65 -29.27
CA GLY A 20 5.99 26.39 -28.95
C GLY A 20 5.49 25.65 -30.20
N MET A 21 4.93 26.36 -31.18
CA MET A 21 4.55 25.76 -32.47
C MET A 21 5.77 25.33 -33.29
N TYR A 22 6.86 26.09 -33.26
CA TYR A 22 8.10 25.78 -33.98
C TYR A 22 8.85 24.57 -33.39
N THR A 23 8.83 24.43 -32.07
CA THR A 23 9.51 23.34 -31.34
C THR A 23 8.61 22.15 -31.01
N ALA A 24 7.34 22.20 -31.39
CA ALA A 24 6.42 21.09 -31.19
C ALA A 24 6.96 19.83 -31.91
N PRO A 25 7.07 18.69 -31.21
CA PRO A 25 7.58 17.46 -31.81
C PRO A 25 6.64 17.02 -32.93
N SER A 26 7.23 16.52 -34.03
CA SER A 26 6.47 16.03 -35.18
C SER A 26 5.58 14.85 -34.76
N LYS A 27 4.44 14.66 -35.46
CA LYS A 27 3.51 13.54 -35.20
C LYS A 27 4.21 12.18 -35.22
N GLU A 28 5.26 12.04 -36.01
CA GLU A 28 6.05 10.80 -36.12
C GLU A 28 6.92 10.54 -34.89
N GLU A 29 7.58 11.58 -34.36
CA GLU A 29 8.36 11.49 -33.12
C GLU A 29 7.44 11.24 -31.91
N GLN A 30 6.25 11.84 -31.90
CA GLN A 30 5.24 11.57 -30.87
C GLN A 30 4.79 10.11 -30.87
N LEU A 31 4.65 9.48 -32.04
CA LEU A 31 4.31 8.07 -32.16
C LEU A 31 5.47 7.16 -31.75
N ALA A 32 6.71 7.52 -32.08
CA ALA A 32 7.90 6.79 -31.63
C ALA A 32 8.03 6.82 -30.09
N MET A 33 7.89 8.00 -29.48
CA MET A 33 7.88 8.14 -28.02
C MET A 33 6.73 7.37 -27.36
N GLN A 34 5.54 7.32 -27.98
CA GLN A 34 4.42 6.51 -27.50
C GLN A 34 4.74 5.02 -27.56
N ARG A 35 5.27 4.53 -28.69
CA ARG A 35 5.65 3.10 -28.84
C ARG A 35 6.68 2.65 -27.81
N GLU A 36 7.68 3.48 -27.52
CA GLU A 36 8.68 3.19 -26.48
C GLU A 36 8.05 3.16 -25.08
N ARG A 37 7.16 4.11 -24.78
CA ARG A 37 6.44 4.17 -23.49
C ARG A 37 5.47 3.00 -23.31
N ASP A 38 4.78 2.59 -24.36
CA ASP A 38 3.78 1.52 -24.33
C ASP A 38 4.41 0.16 -24.01
N SER A 39 5.66 -0.06 -24.42
CA SER A 39 6.38 -1.31 -24.18
C SER A 39 6.68 -1.54 -22.70
N ILE A 40 7.02 -0.48 -21.96
CA ILE A 40 7.31 -0.55 -20.51
C ILE A 40 6.00 -0.66 -19.71
N GLN A 41 4.97 0.08 -20.11
CA GLN A 41 3.70 0.09 -19.39
C GLN A 41 2.97 -1.25 -19.47
N ASN A 42 3.04 -1.96 -20.59
CA ASN A 42 2.36 -3.25 -20.73
C ASN A 42 2.98 -4.32 -19.81
N VAL A 43 4.31 -4.37 -19.71
CA VAL A 43 5.01 -5.29 -18.81
C VAL A 43 4.70 -4.98 -17.34
N LEU A 44 4.73 -3.70 -16.95
CA LEU A 44 4.36 -3.28 -15.59
C LEU A 44 2.90 -3.62 -15.28
N ARG A 45 1.97 -3.38 -16.22
CA ARG A 45 0.55 -3.72 -16.05
C ARG A 45 0.36 -5.22 -15.84
N GLU A 46 1.05 -6.07 -16.60
CA GLU A 46 1.00 -7.51 -16.42
C GLU A 46 1.55 -7.96 -15.07
N GLN A 47 2.63 -7.36 -14.59
CA GLN A 47 3.18 -7.64 -13.26
C GLN A 47 2.21 -7.24 -12.16
N HIS A 48 1.61 -6.04 -12.23
CA HIS A 48 0.61 -5.59 -11.27
C HIS A 48 -0.63 -6.49 -11.22
N ILE A 49 -1.08 -7.01 -12.38
CA ILE A 49 -2.19 -7.96 -12.43
C ILE A 49 -1.80 -9.30 -11.81
N LYS A 50 -0.61 -9.84 -12.11
CA LYS A 50 -0.13 -11.10 -11.51
C LYS A 50 0.07 -10.96 -10.00
N ASP A 51 0.63 -9.85 -9.53
CA ASP A 51 0.85 -9.58 -8.12
C ASP A 51 -0.45 -9.40 -7.35
N SER A 52 -1.45 -8.72 -7.93
CA SER A 52 -2.77 -8.58 -7.32
C SER A 52 -3.50 -9.92 -7.24
N LEU A 53 -3.45 -10.75 -8.28
CA LEU A 53 -4.02 -12.10 -8.27
C LEU A 53 -3.31 -13.00 -7.24
N LYS A 54 -1.98 -12.94 -7.17
CA LYS A 54 -1.21 -13.69 -6.18
C LYS A 54 -1.54 -13.25 -4.75
N ARG A 55 -1.65 -11.94 -4.49
CA ARG A 55 -2.08 -11.41 -3.17
C ARG A 55 -3.48 -11.87 -2.79
N ILE A 56 -4.41 -11.92 -3.75
CA ILE A 56 -5.76 -12.44 -3.51
C ILE A 56 -5.69 -13.94 -3.20
N GLN A 57 -4.95 -14.72 -3.98
CA GLN A 57 -4.75 -16.16 -3.75
C GLN A 57 -4.11 -16.44 -2.38
N ASP A 58 -3.06 -15.68 -2.02
CA ASP A 58 -2.37 -15.78 -0.74
C ASP A 58 -3.29 -15.38 0.42
N SER A 59 -4.16 -14.38 0.22
CA SER A 59 -5.16 -13.99 1.22
C SER A 59 -6.22 -15.07 1.43
N ILE A 60 -6.70 -15.71 0.35
CA ILE A 60 -7.66 -16.82 0.42
C ILE A 60 -7.02 -18.03 1.08
N ALA A 61 -5.78 -18.38 0.72
CA ALA A 61 -5.03 -19.46 1.34
C ALA A 61 -4.76 -19.20 2.82
N THR A 62 -4.47 -17.96 3.20
CA THR A 62 -4.27 -17.56 4.61
C THR A 62 -5.57 -17.66 5.41
N VAL A 63 -6.70 -17.24 4.84
CA VAL A 63 -8.03 -17.39 5.46
C VAL A 63 -8.40 -18.86 5.61
N GLN A 64 -8.15 -19.68 4.60
CA GLN A 64 -8.41 -21.13 4.65
C GLN A 64 -7.53 -21.82 5.71
N ASN A 65 -6.25 -21.43 5.85
CA ASN A 65 -5.36 -21.96 6.88
C ASN A 65 -5.77 -21.49 8.29
N LYS A 66 -6.28 -20.25 8.43
CA LYS A 66 -6.85 -19.75 9.69
C LYS A 66 -8.11 -20.49 10.13
N LEU A 67 -8.92 -20.96 9.19
CA LEU A 67 -10.10 -21.77 9.51
C LEU A 67 -9.74 -23.19 9.95
N VAL A 68 -8.60 -23.74 9.52
CA VAL A 68 -8.05 -25.03 10.00
C VAL A 68 -7.26 -24.88 11.31
N GLN A 69 -6.67 -23.72 11.56
CA GLN A 69 -5.91 -23.43 12.80
C GLN A 69 -6.78 -23.06 14.01
N ASN A 70 -8.10 -22.86 13.85
CA ASN A 70 -8.97 -22.56 15.00
C ASN A 70 -9.10 -23.71 16.03
N GLU A 71 -8.62 -24.91 15.71
CA GLU A 71 -8.45 -26.02 16.67
C GLU A 71 -7.11 -25.94 17.44
N ASN A 72 -6.14 -25.13 16.99
CA ASN A 72 -4.79 -24.96 17.57
C ASN A 72 -4.45 -23.50 17.97
N ASP A 73 -5.38 -22.56 17.76
CA ASP A 73 -5.14 -21.10 17.75
C ASP A 73 -4.79 -20.48 19.11
N THR A 74 -4.95 -21.22 20.21
CA THR A 74 -4.62 -20.68 21.54
C THR A 74 -3.10 -20.63 21.79
N LEU A 75 -2.30 -21.47 21.11
CA LEU A 75 -0.85 -21.59 21.37
C LEU A 75 0.02 -20.75 20.42
N VAL A 76 -0.45 -20.47 19.21
CA VAL A 76 0.32 -19.77 18.17
C VAL A 76 0.27 -18.25 18.32
N VAL A 77 -0.86 -17.73 18.82
CA VAL A 77 -1.02 -16.28 19.11
C VAL A 77 -0.01 -15.82 20.15
N ASP A 78 0.26 -16.64 21.16
CA ASP A 78 1.16 -16.30 22.26
C ASP A 78 2.64 -16.14 21.80
N SER A 79 3.09 -17.05 20.93
CA SER A 79 4.44 -17.00 20.34
C SER A 79 4.68 -15.71 19.51
N SER A 80 3.64 -15.24 18.80
CA SER A 80 3.74 -14.03 17.98
C SER A 80 3.72 -12.73 18.80
N LYS A 81 3.02 -12.71 19.94
CA LYS A 81 3.03 -11.58 20.88
C LYS A 81 4.42 -11.40 21.50
N ILE A 82 5.04 -12.49 21.95
CA ILE A 82 6.37 -12.47 22.57
C ILE A 82 7.44 -11.94 21.58
N ALA A 83 7.42 -12.42 20.33
CA ALA A 83 8.36 -11.97 19.31
C ALA A 83 8.21 -10.48 18.94
N ASN A 84 7.02 -9.89 19.12
CA ASN A 84 6.81 -8.46 18.93
C ASN A 84 7.27 -7.65 20.15
N LEU A 85 7.05 -8.15 21.37
CA LEU A 85 7.54 -7.53 22.61
C LEU A 85 9.08 -7.48 22.65
N GLU A 86 9.77 -8.51 22.17
CA GLU A 86 11.24 -8.52 22.06
C GLU A 86 11.77 -7.45 21.10
N LYS A 87 11.04 -7.17 20.00
CA LYS A 87 11.43 -6.11 19.06
C LYS A 87 11.24 -4.71 19.62
N GLU A 88 10.21 -4.51 20.43
CA GLU A 88 9.84 -3.20 20.96
C GLU A 88 10.58 -2.86 22.26
N TYR A 89 10.78 -3.84 23.14
CA TYR A 89 11.33 -3.66 24.49
C TYR A 89 12.70 -4.31 24.71
N GLY A 90 13.23 -5.06 23.74
CA GLY A 90 14.57 -5.64 23.77
C GLY A 90 14.83 -6.48 25.02
N ALA A 91 15.93 -6.19 25.72
CA ALA A 91 16.32 -6.90 26.95
C ALA A 91 15.29 -6.81 28.09
N PHE A 92 14.34 -5.89 28.03
CA PHE A 92 13.28 -5.72 29.03
C PHE A 92 11.96 -6.39 28.64
N ALA A 93 11.88 -7.05 27.48
CA ALA A 93 10.64 -7.68 27.00
C ALA A 93 10.06 -8.71 27.99
N SER A 94 10.92 -9.45 28.70
CA SER A 94 10.52 -10.42 29.73
C SER A 94 9.89 -9.77 30.98
N ALA A 95 10.19 -8.51 31.26
CA ALA A 95 9.57 -7.76 32.36
C ALA A 95 8.23 -7.13 31.97
N VAL A 96 7.98 -6.97 30.66
CA VAL A 96 6.71 -6.46 30.10
C VAL A 96 5.70 -7.58 29.90
N ALA A 97 6.16 -8.82 29.71
CA ALA A 97 5.31 -10.00 29.65
C ALA A 97 4.62 -10.27 31.00
N GLY A 98 3.44 -9.69 31.20
CA GLY A 98 2.54 -10.02 32.30
C GLY A 98 1.95 -11.43 32.13
N LYS A 99 1.43 -12.01 33.22
CA LYS A 99 0.65 -13.25 33.14
C LYS A 99 -0.77 -12.90 32.74
N GLU A 100 -1.22 -13.38 31.58
CA GLU A 100 -2.63 -13.25 31.18
C GLU A 100 -3.49 -14.15 32.09
N GLU A 101 -4.47 -13.55 32.78
CA GLU A 101 -5.45 -14.27 33.61
C GLU A 101 -6.83 -14.23 32.97
N PHE A 102 -7.53 -15.36 32.93
CA PHE A 102 -8.86 -15.45 32.33
C PHE A 102 -9.95 -15.46 33.41
N VAL A 103 -10.79 -14.43 33.40
CA VAL A 103 -11.99 -14.35 34.25
C VAL A 103 -13.20 -14.74 33.42
N THR A 104 -13.94 -15.76 33.86
CA THR A 104 -15.15 -16.23 33.16
C THR A 104 -16.39 -15.90 33.97
N ILE A 105 -17.36 -15.24 33.33
CA ILE A 105 -18.69 -15.00 33.89
C ILE A 105 -19.67 -15.88 33.10
N GLU A 106 -20.40 -16.76 33.78
CA GLU A 106 -21.39 -17.65 33.17
C GLU A 106 -22.77 -17.55 33.81
N ASN A 107 -23.81 -17.76 33.00
CA ASN A 107 -25.17 -18.07 33.42
C ASN A 107 -25.76 -19.15 32.50
N GLU A 108 -27.03 -19.53 32.71
CA GLU A 108 -27.69 -20.61 31.95
C GLU A 108 -27.77 -20.37 30.43
N LYS A 109 -27.65 -19.13 29.96
CA LYS A 109 -27.81 -18.79 28.53
C LYS A 109 -26.52 -18.33 27.87
N VAL A 110 -25.53 -17.86 28.64
CA VAL A 110 -24.35 -17.17 28.11
C VAL A 110 -23.13 -17.42 29.00
N LYS A 111 -21.98 -17.65 28.34
CA LYS A 111 -20.65 -17.71 28.95
C LYS A 111 -19.73 -16.70 28.26
N ILE A 112 -19.14 -15.79 29.03
CA ILE A 112 -18.22 -14.77 28.51
C ILE A 112 -16.89 -14.89 29.26
N LYS A 113 -15.78 -14.90 28.51
CA LYS A 113 -14.42 -14.95 29.02
C LYS A 113 -13.74 -13.61 28.76
N PHE A 114 -13.19 -13.00 29.82
CA PHE A 114 -12.40 -11.78 29.78
C PHE A 114 -10.92 -12.13 30.01
N THR A 115 -10.03 -11.41 29.33
CA THR A 115 -8.58 -11.44 29.58
C THR A 115 -8.20 -10.24 30.44
N THR A 116 -7.33 -10.43 31.41
CA THR A 116 -6.75 -9.40 32.30
C THR A 116 -5.24 -9.54 32.28
#